data_AF-A0A7V2RLZ9-F1
#
_entry.id   AF-A0A7V2RLZ9-F1
#
_cell.length_a   1.000
_cell.length_b   1.000
_cell.length_c   1.000
_cell.angle_alpha   90.00
_cell.angle_beta   90.00
_cell.angle_gamma   90.00
#
_symmetry.space_group_name_H-M   'P 1'
#
loop_
_entity.id
_entity.type
_entity.pdbx_description
1 polymer ?
#
loop_
_entity_poly.entity_id
_entity_poly.type
_entity_poly.pdbx_seq_one_letter_code
_entity_poly.pdbx_strand_id
1 'polypeptide(L)' 'MARSRKKFDYGEGKYYFTIKSIPNNITMHRDTKEAAQEAYRKYKAIGKTVEWQGRWGGKKFAETTAPSMSK' A
#
# COMPACT_ATOMS: atom_id res chain seq x y z
N MET A 1 -1.71 19.55 -24.67
CA MET A 1 -1.27 19.52 -23.25
C MET A 1 -0.76 18.14 -22.90
N ALA A 2 0.55 17.96 -22.84
CA ALA A 2 1.14 16.72 -22.35
C ALA A 2 0.77 16.57 -20.87
N ARG A 3 -0.11 15.60 -20.54
CA ARG A 3 -0.37 15.21 -19.15
C ARG A 3 0.96 14.72 -18.59
N SER A 4 1.62 15.53 -17.77
CA SER A 4 2.82 15.13 -17.05
C SER A 4 2.45 13.89 -16.24
N ARG A 5 2.86 12.72 -16.73
CA ARG A 5 2.76 11.46 -15.99
C ARG A 5 3.73 11.64 -14.84
N LYS A 6 3.25 12.19 -13.72
CA LYS A 6 3.99 12.24 -12.46
C LYS A 6 4.54 10.84 -12.26
N LYS A 7 5.86 10.70 -12.44
CA LYS A 7 6.55 9.44 -12.13
C LYS A 7 6.24 9.21 -10.66
N PHE A 8 5.47 8.17 -10.38
CA PHE A 8 5.09 7.82 -9.03
C PHE A 8 6.36 7.29 -8.37
N ASP A 9 7.18 8.20 -7.87
CA ASP A 9 8.41 7.86 -7.21
C ASP A 9 8.03 7.35 -5.83
N TYR A 10 8.20 6.05 -5.63
CA TYR A 10 7.94 5.43 -4.36
C TYR A 10 9.00 5.97 -3.37
N GLY A 11 8.55 6.71 -2.36
CA GLY A 11 9.42 7.13 -1.27
C GLY A 11 10.03 5.92 -0.57
N GLU A 12 11.36 5.88 -0.51
CA GLU A 12 12.13 4.87 0.21
C GLU A 12 11.75 4.86 1.69
N GLY A 13 11.70 3.66 2.26
CA GLY A 13 11.36 3.44 3.66
C GLY A 13 9.85 3.38 3.93
N LYS A 14 8.98 3.71 2.97
CA LYS A 14 7.52 3.74 3.16
C LYS A 14 6.88 2.40 2.85
N TYR A 15 5.79 2.10 3.53
CA TYR A 15 4.98 0.91 3.33
C TYR A 15 3.83 1.18 2.38
N TYR A 16 3.69 0.36 1.35
CA TYR A 16 2.69 0.48 0.31
C TYR A 16 1.68 -0.66 0.37
N PHE A 17 0.42 -0.31 0.13
CA PHE A 17 -0.66 -1.25 -0.08
C PHE A 17 -1.64 -0.67 -1.08
N THR A 18 -2.26 -1.54 -1.88
CA THR A 18 -3.21 -1.14 -2.90
C THR A 18 -4.59 -1.65 -2.53
N ILE A 19 -5.56 -0.73 -2.50
CA ILE A 19 -6.96 -1.04 -2.31
C ILE A 19 -7.57 -1.19 -3.71
N LYS A 20 -8.01 -2.40 -4.06
CA LYS A 20 -8.79 -2.66 -5.26
C LYS A 20 -10.17 -2.04 -5.05
N SER A 21 -10.42 -0.95 -5.75
CA SER A 21 -11.71 -0.26 -5.76
C SER A 21 -12.14 -0.11 -7.21
N ILE A 22 -13.42 -0.32 -7.49
CA ILE A 22 -13.98 -0.12 -8.83
C ILE A 22 -14.46 1.35 -8.88
N PRO A 23 -14.13 2.15 -9.91
CA PRO A 23 -13.42 1.81 -11.16
C PRO A 23 -11.88 1.91 -11.12
N ASN A 24 -11.27 2.49 -10.07
CA ASN A 24 -9.82 2.69 -10.01
C ASN A 24 -9.20 2.18 -8.70
N ASN A 25 -8.09 1.46 -8.82
CA ASN A 25 -7.29 0.99 -7.68
C ASN A 25 -6.62 2.18 -6.98
N ILE A 26 -6.61 2.15 -5.66
CA ILE A 26 -6.04 3.21 -4.82
C ILE A 26 -4.78 2.67 -4.17
N THR A 27 -3.61 3.12 -4.61
CA THR A 27 -2.33 2.81 -3.94
C THR A 27 -2.11 3.81 -2.82
N MET A 28 -2.04 3.32 -1.59
CA MET A 28 -1.77 4.11 -0.40
C MET A 28 -0.39 3.77 0.16
N HIS A 29 0.23 4.75 0.79
CA HIS A 29 1.49 4.56 1.49
C HIS A 29 1.45 5.16 2.90
N ARG A 30 2.24 4.58 3.81
CA ARG A 30 2.46 5.11 5.16
C ARG A 30 3.93 5.06 5.51
N ASP A 31 4.33 5.96 6.40
CA ASP A 31 5.71 6.04 6.88
C ASP A 31 6.06 4.90 7.83
N THR A 32 5.13 4.53 8.72
CA THR A 32 5.34 3.49 9.72
C THR A 32 4.63 2.18 9.36
N LYS A 33 5.26 1.07 9.75
CA LYS A 33 4.72 -0.28 9.57
C LYS A 33 3.38 -0.44 10.26
N GLU A 34 3.30 0.01 11.51
CA GLU A 34 2.10 -0.12 12.35
C GLU A 34 0.90 0.62 11.74
N ALA A 35 1.10 1.87 11.29
CA ALA A 35 0.04 2.64 10.64
C ALA A 35 -0.42 2.00 9.32
N ALA A 36 0.52 1.43 8.55
CA ALA A 36 0.20 0.70 7.33
C ALA A 36 -0.61 -0.57 7.62
N GLN A 37 -0.21 -1.35 8.62
CA GLN A 37 -0.90 -2.56 9.03
C GLN A 37 -2.30 -2.25 9.58
N GLU A 38 -2.43 -1.21 10.40
CA GLU A 38 -3.72 -0.78 10.94
C GLU A 38 -4.66 -0.33 9.83
N ALA A 39 -4.18 0.50 8.89
CA ALA A 39 -4.97 0.91 7.73
C ALA A 39 -5.40 -0.30 6.89
N TYR A 40 -4.47 -1.21 6.60
CA TYR A 40 -4.76 -2.46 5.87
C TYR A 40 -5.86 -3.28 6.56
N ARG A 41 -5.76 -3.47 7.89
CA ARG A 41 -6.77 -4.17 8.69
C ARG A 41 -8.12 -3.48 8.64
N LYS A 42 -8.15 -2.14 8.79
CA LYS A 42 -9.38 -1.34 8.71
C LYS A 42 -10.06 -1.52 7.35
N TYR A 43 -9.33 -1.37 6.24
CA TYR A 43 -9.90 -1.56 4.91
C TYR A 43 -10.38 -2.98 4.66
N LYS A 44 -9.63 -3.98 5.13
CA LYS A 44 -10.03 -5.39 5.04
C LYS A 44 -11.28 -5.67 5.89
N ALA A 45 -11.38 -5.10 7.09
CA ALA A 45 -12.55 -5.22 7.97
C ALA A 45 -13.80 -4.54 7.38
N ILE A 46 -13.62 -3.44 6.64
CA ILE A 46 -14.70 -2.77 5.88
C ILE A 46 -15.15 -3.62 4.67
N GLY A 47 -14.50 -4.75 4.38
CA GLY A 47 -14.82 -5.62 3.26
C GLY A 47 -14.25 -5.15 1.92
N LYS A 48 -13.31 -4.18 1.94
CA LYS A 48 -12.60 -3.79 0.72
C LYS A 48 -11.49 -4.81 0.43
N THR A 49 -11.30 -5.11 -0.84
CA THR A 49 -10.18 -5.90 -1.32
C THR A 49 -8.92 -5.05 -1.25
N VAL A 50 -8.01 -5.38 -0.33
CA VAL A 50 -6.74 -4.69 -0.16
C VAL A 50 -5.58 -5.68 -0.32
N GLU A 51 -4.58 -5.27 -1.07
CA GLU A 51 -3.37 -6.03 -1.36
C GLU A 51 -2.16 -5.33 -0.74
N TRP A 52 -1.43 -6.07 0.09
CA TRP A 52 -0.20 -5.58 0.70
C TRP A 52 0.96 -5.72 -0.28
N GLN A 53 1.67 -4.63 -0.57
CA GLN A 53 2.88 -4.68 -1.40
C GLN A 53 4.15 -4.77 -0.56
N GLY A 54 4.18 -4.15 0.63
CA GLY A 54 5.34 -4.12 1.51
C GLY A 54 6.05 -2.77 1.54
N ARG A 55 7.24 -2.75 2.13
CA ARG A 55 8.08 -1.57 2.28
C ARG A 55 8.90 -1.32 1.02
N TRP A 56 8.84 -0.12 0.46
CA TRP A 56 9.73 0.24 -0.63
C TRP A 56 11.13 0.54 -0.10
N GLY A 57 12.13 -0.22 -0.54
CA GLY A 57 13.54 0.00 -0.21
C GLY A 57 14.33 0.72 -1.31
N GLY A 58 13.70 1.62 -2.07
CA GLY A 58 14.35 2.40 -3.13
C GLY A 58 14.48 1.68 -4.47
N LYS A 59 14.67 0.36 -4.45
CA LYS A 59 14.82 -0.48 -5.68
C LYS A 59 13.83 -1.62 -5.78
N LYS A 60 13.35 -2.13 -4.65
CA LYS A 60 12.43 -3.27 -4.56
C LYS A 60 11.57 -3.17 -3.31
N PHE A 61 10.42 -3.85 -3.33
CA PHE A 61 9.61 -4.04 -2.14
C PHE A 61 10.28 -5.09 -1.24
N ALA A 62 10.63 -4.69 -0.02
CA ALA A 62 10.99 -5.55 1.09
C ALA A 62 9.76 -5.73 2.00
N GLU A 63 9.77 -6.71 2.91
CA GLU A 63 8.64 -6.92 3.84
C GLU A 63 7.27 -7.10 3.14
N THR A 64 7.26 -7.85 2.04
CA THR A 64 6.04 -8.27 1.30
C THR A 64 5.13 -9.20 2.11
N THR A 65 5.58 -9.65 3.29
CA THR A 65 4.75 -10.37 4.25
C THR A 65 3.62 -9.45 4.72
N ALA A 66 2.41 -9.70 4.24
CA ALA A 66 1.21 -9.06 4.74
C ALA A 66 1.08 -9.30 6.25
N PRO A 67 0.58 -8.32 7.03
CA PRO A 67 0.25 -8.57 8.42
C PRO A 67 -0.76 -9.73 8.48
N SER A 68 -0.31 -10.87 8.97
CA SER A 68 -1.20 -12.01 9.22
C SER A 68 -2.29 -11.51 10.17
N MET A 69 -3.53 -11.49 9.70
CA MET A 69 -4.67 -11.31 10.59
C MET A 69 -4.87 -12.64 11.28
N SER A 70 -4.07 -12.92 12.31
CA SER A 70 -4.37 -14.00 13.24
C SER A 70 -5.66 -13.58 13.95
N LYS A 71 -6.71 -14.34 13.68
CA LYS A 71 -8.06 -14.18 14.24
C LYS A 71 -8.08 -14.58 15.70
#